data_AF-A0A5B1B7Z7-F1
#
_entry.id   AF-A0A5B1B7Z7-F1
#
_cell.length_a   1.000
_cell.length_b   1.000
_cell.length_c   1.000
_cell.angle_alpha   90.00
_cell.angle_beta   90.00
_cell.angle_gamma   90.00
#
_symmetry.space_group_name_H-M   'P 1'
#
loop_
_entity.id
_entity.type
_entity.pdbx_description
1 polymer ?
#
loop_
_entity_poly.entity_id
_entity_poly.type
_entity_poly.pdbx_seq_one_letter_code
_entity_poly.pdbx_strand_id
1 'polypeptide(L)'
;MSPPDVRRPASPQDRPTDDHTSSAIVSHQVSWWSVHTHVSPLLAGVGSWPMVGTPAWCQLDDDHPAKLAAIYDAAQHWALRVETCPEARAEASRDISGAADWGAAVARSTRRHADAVRSGVYIPRVVI
;
A
#
# COMPACT_ATOMS: atom_id res chain seq x y z
N MET A 1 -50.88 40.41 4.69
CA MET A 1 -49.58 41.00 4.27
C MET A 1 -48.54 39.92 4.44
N SER A 2 -48.33 39.11 3.40
CA SER A 2 -47.52 37.88 3.47
C SER A 2 -46.02 38.20 3.22
N PRO A 3 -45.09 37.55 3.95
CA PRO A 3 -43.66 37.81 3.87
C PRO A 3 -43.00 37.20 2.61
N PRO A 4 -41.79 37.66 2.24
CA PRO A 4 -41.14 37.28 0.98
C PRO A 4 -40.62 35.85 0.96
N ASP A 5 -40.63 35.31 -0.26
CA ASP A 5 -40.27 33.97 -0.70
C ASP A 5 -38.89 33.52 -0.19
N VAL A 6 -38.87 32.52 0.71
CA VAL A 6 -37.64 31.89 1.21
C VAL A 6 -37.18 30.89 0.16
N ARG A 7 -36.06 31.18 -0.52
CA ARG A 7 -35.41 30.23 -1.44
C ARG A 7 -35.27 28.86 -0.78
N ARG A 8 -35.98 27.88 -1.33
CA ARG A 8 -35.92 26.46 -0.98
C ARG A 8 -34.46 25.98 -1.02
N PRO A 9 -33.93 25.32 0.02
CA PRO A 9 -32.59 24.73 -0.05
C PRO A 9 -32.56 23.68 -1.18
N ALA A 10 -31.45 23.66 -1.91
CA ALA A 10 -31.23 22.71 -3.00
C ALA A 10 -31.40 21.26 -2.50
N SER A 11 -32.06 20.44 -3.30
CA SER A 11 -32.29 19.03 -3.00
C SER A 11 -30.95 18.29 -2.78
N PRO A 12 -30.87 17.27 -1.91
CA PRO A 12 -29.63 16.54 -1.58
C PRO A 12 -28.92 15.82 -2.75
N GLN A 13 -29.44 15.95 -3.98
CA GLN A 13 -29.07 15.17 -5.14
C GLN A 13 -27.98 15.83 -6.03
N ASP A 14 -27.59 17.08 -5.77
CA ASP A 14 -26.52 17.78 -6.50
C ASP A 14 -25.13 17.66 -5.82
N ARG A 15 -24.89 16.58 -5.06
CA ARG A 15 -23.55 16.31 -4.54
C ARG A 15 -22.70 15.82 -5.72
N PRO A 16 -21.60 16.49 -6.13
CA PRO A 16 -20.71 15.94 -7.14
C PRO A 16 -20.26 14.58 -6.62
N THR A 17 -20.62 13.53 -7.34
CA THR A 17 -20.01 12.22 -7.19
C THR A 17 -18.55 12.42 -7.55
N ASP A 18 -17.72 12.64 -6.53
CA ASP A 18 -16.27 12.44 -6.64
C ASP A 18 -16.11 11.00 -7.14
N ASP A 19 -15.94 10.88 -8.45
CA ASP A 19 -15.43 9.68 -9.10
C ASP A 19 -13.94 9.59 -8.78
N HIS A 20 -13.61 9.62 -7.47
CA HIS A 20 -12.41 9.00 -6.97
C HIS A 20 -12.61 7.52 -7.28
N THR A 21 -12.19 7.14 -8.47
CA THR A 21 -11.92 5.77 -8.87
C THR A 21 -11.04 5.20 -7.77
N SER A 22 -11.69 4.56 -6.81
CA SER A 22 -11.06 3.98 -5.64
C SER A 22 -10.22 2.84 -6.21
N SER A 23 -8.94 3.14 -6.49
CA SER A 23 -8.00 2.15 -7.00
C SER A 23 -8.06 1.00 -6.00
N ALA A 24 -8.56 -0.14 -6.46
CA ALA A 24 -8.81 -1.28 -5.59
C ALA A 24 -7.52 -1.54 -4.79
N ILE A 25 -7.61 -1.53 -3.46
CA ILE A 25 -6.46 -1.83 -2.61
C ILE A 25 -6.16 -3.31 -2.82
N VAL A 26 -5.23 -3.61 -3.72
CA VAL A 26 -4.74 -4.97 -3.96
C VAL A 26 -3.71 -5.29 -2.89
N SER A 27 -3.87 -6.42 -2.20
CA SER A 27 -2.90 -6.87 -1.22
C SER A 27 -1.58 -7.22 -1.91
N HIS A 28 -0.48 -6.69 -1.39
CA HIS A 28 0.89 -7.03 -1.80
C HIS A 28 1.57 -7.98 -0.81
N GLN A 29 0.81 -8.62 0.07
CA GLN A 29 1.37 -9.56 1.05
C GLN A 29 1.91 -10.81 0.34
N VAL A 30 3.12 -11.21 0.70
CA VAL A 30 3.79 -12.42 0.22
C VAL A 30 3.78 -13.45 1.36
N SER A 31 3.46 -14.70 1.05
CA SER A 31 3.55 -15.84 1.99
C SER A 31 4.77 -16.68 1.65
N TRP A 32 5.85 -16.54 2.39
CA TRP A 32 7.06 -17.35 2.19
C TRP A 32 6.77 -18.83 2.45
N TRP A 33 6.00 -19.16 3.48
CA TRP A 33 5.72 -20.55 3.85
C TRP A 33 5.04 -21.32 2.72
N SER A 34 4.12 -20.68 1.99
CA SER A 34 3.48 -21.27 0.81
C SER A 34 4.49 -21.53 -0.32
N VAL A 35 5.40 -20.58 -0.57
CA VAL A 35 6.48 -20.74 -1.58
C VAL A 35 7.43 -21.86 -1.18
N HIS A 36 7.86 -21.89 0.08
CA HIS A 36 8.77 -22.92 0.59
C HIS A 36 8.15 -24.32 0.49
N THR A 37 6.88 -24.47 0.87
CA THR A 37 6.18 -25.77 0.77
C THR A 37 6.10 -26.26 -0.68
N HIS A 38 5.91 -25.35 -1.64
CA HIS A 38 5.86 -25.68 -3.06
C HIS A 38 7.24 -26.07 -3.62
N VAL A 39 8.28 -25.33 -3.25
CA VAL A 39 9.62 -25.47 -3.83
C VAL A 39 10.43 -26.60 -3.16
N SER A 40 10.23 -26.86 -1.87
CA SER A 40 10.95 -27.88 -1.10
C SER A 40 11.01 -29.27 -1.78
N PRO A 41 9.90 -29.86 -2.28
CA PRO A 41 9.97 -31.15 -2.98
C PRO A 41 10.72 -31.09 -4.32
N LEU A 42 10.68 -29.95 -5.03
CA LEU A 42 11.41 -29.76 -6.29
C LEU A 42 12.91 -29.74 -6.05
N LEU A 43 13.35 -29.06 -4.98
CA LEU A 43 14.75 -28.98 -4.58
C LEU A 43 15.28 -30.33 -4.08
N ALA A 44 14.48 -31.05 -3.29
CA ALA A 44 14.84 -32.38 -2.80
C ALA A 44 15.11 -33.38 -3.95
N GLY A 45 14.41 -33.25 -5.08
CA GLY A 45 14.64 -34.08 -6.26
C GLY A 45 15.98 -33.84 -6.98
N VAL A 46 16.59 -32.67 -6.79
CA VAL A 46 17.87 -32.28 -7.43
C VAL A 46 19.07 -32.56 -6.51
N GLY A 47 18.86 -32.52 -5.20
CA GLY A 47 19.87 -32.87 -4.19
C GLY A 47 20.83 -31.72 -3.88
N SER A 48 21.70 -31.35 -4.83
CA SER A 48 22.69 -30.28 -4.65
C SER A 48 22.79 -29.38 -5.86
N TRP A 49 22.91 -28.07 -5.62
CA TRP A 49 23.04 -27.05 -6.66
C TRP A 49 24.03 -25.96 -6.23
N PRO A 50 24.72 -25.30 -7.19
CA PRO A 50 25.53 -24.14 -6.89
C PRO A 50 24.65 -22.93 -6.54
N MET A 51 25.19 -21.98 -5.79
CA MET A 51 24.50 -20.71 -5.52
C MET A 51 24.23 -19.96 -6.83
N VAL A 52 23.03 -19.38 -6.96
CA VAL A 52 22.62 -18.62 -8.15
C VAL A 52 23.63 -17.52 -8.48
N GLY A 53 23.94 -17.34 -9.76
CA GLY A 53 24.87 -16.30 -10.24
C GLY A 53 26.35 -16.55 -9.96
N THR A 54 26.72 -17.66 -9.32
CA THR A 54 28.13 -18.05 -9.20
C THR A 54 28.70 -18.51 -10.55
N PRO A 55 30.03 -18.48 -10.76
CA PRO A 55 30.65 -18.99 -11.99
C PRO A 55 30.26 -20.45 -12.29
N ALA A 56 30.17 -21.29 -11.25
CA ALA A 56 29.71 -22.68 -11.39
C ALA A 56 28.26 -22.77 -11.89
N TRP A 57 27.38 -21.85 -11.47
CA TRP A 57 26.00 -21.76 -11.95
C TRP A 57 25.93 -21.26 -13.40
N CYS A 58 26.76 -20.28 -13.78
CA CYS A 58 26.80 -19.76 -15.15
C CYS A 58 27.27 -20.79 -16.19
N GLN A 59 28.07 -21.78 -15.76
CA GLN A 59 28.56 -22.86 -16.61
C GLN A 59 27.55 -23.99 -16.82
N LEU A 60 26.45 -24.01 -16.07
CA LEU A 60 25.38 -25.00 -16.27
C LEU A 60 24.58 -24.67 -17.53
N ASP A 61 24.14 -25.70 -18.25
CA ASP A 61 23.19 -25.58 -19.35
C ASP A 61 21.88 -24.93 -18.88
N ASP A 62 21.21 -24.19 -19.75
CA ASP A 62 19.98 -23.46 -19.41
C ASP A 62 18.86 -24.37 -18.92
N ASP A 63 18.77 -25.59 -19.45
CA ASP A 63 17.77 -26.60 -19.07
C ASP A 63 18.24 -27.51 -17.93
N HIS A 64 19.43 -27.27 -17.36
CA HIS A 64 19.97 -28.14 -16.32
C HIS A 64 19.13 -27.99 -15.03
N PRO A 65 18.64 -29.09 -14.42
CA PRO A 65 17.73 -29.02 -13.27
C PRO A 65 18.37 -28.33 -12.05
N ALA A 66 19.68 -28.45 -11.85
CA ALA A 66 20.41 -27.71 -10.82
C ALA A 66 20.42 -26.19 -11.01
N LYS A 67 20.33 -25.71 -12.26
CA LYS A 67 20.27 -24.28 -12.57
C LYS A 67 18.92 -23.70 -12.16
N LEU A 68 17.84 -24.43 -12.47
CA LEU A 68 16.47 -24.11 -12.03
C LEU A 68 16.33 -24.21 -10.51
N ALA A 69 16.89 -25.24 -9.88
CA ALA A 69 16.88 -25.40 -8.43
C ALA A 69 17.51 -24.18 -7.73
N ALA A 70 18.65 -23.70 -8.20
CA ALA A 70 19.29 -22.50 -7.66
C ALA A 70 18.42 -21.23 -7.81
N ILE A 71 17.68 -21.10 -8.91
CA ILE A 71 16.73 -20.00 -9.11
C ILE A 71 15.56 -20.11 -8.13
N TYR A 72 14.96 -21.29 -8.00
CA TYR A 72 13.87 -21.50 -7.06
C TYR A 72 14.30 -21.24 -5.63
N ASP A 73 15.48 -21.72 -5.24
CA ASP A 73 16.06 -21.46 -3.93
C ASP A 73 16.26 -19.96 -3.65
N ALA A 74 16.72 -19.20 -4.65
CA ALA A 74 16.81 -17.74 -4.55
C ALA A 74 15.43 -17.06 -4.45
N ALA A 75 14.44 -17.56 -5.17
CA ALA A 75 13.09 -17.01 -5.16
C ALA A 75 12.41 -17.18 -3.79
N GLN A 76 12.56 -18.33 -3.12
CA GLN A 76 12.05 -18.50 -1.74
C GLN A 76 12.76 -17.55 -0.76
N HIS A 77 14.08 -17.41 -0.85
CA HIS A 77 14.80 -16.44 0.00
C HIS A 77 14.35 -14.99 -0.24
N TRP A 78 14.06 -14.61 -1.49
CA TRP A 78 13.48 -13.32 -1.80
C TRP A 78 12.06 -13.16 -1.23
N ALA A 79 11.21 -14.18 -1.33
CA ALA A 79 9.88 -14.17 -0.74
C ALA A 79 9.93 -13.97 0.79
N LEU A 80 10.86 -14.64 1.48
CA LEU A 80 11.11 -14.44 2.92
C LEU A 80 11.50 -12.99 3.23
N ARG A 81 12.39 -12.42 2.41
CA ARG A 81 12.80 -11.02 2.56
C ARG A 81 11.62 -10.06 2.35
N VAL A 82 10.77 -10.32 1.36
CA VAL A 82 9.60 -9.49 1.07
C VAL A 82 8.51 -9.66 2.11
N GLU A 83 8.35 -10.82 2.75
CA GLU A 83 7.39 -10.99 3.85
C GLU A 83 7.86 -10.28 5.13
N THR A 84 9.17 -10.26 5.40
CA THR A 84 9.75 -9.66 6.62
C THR A 84 9.97 -8.13 6.54
N CYS A 85 10.22 -7.57 5.35
CA CYS A 85 10.42 -6.12 5.19
C CYS A 85 9.17 -5.23 5.50
N PRO A 86 7.93 -5.62 5.16
CA PRO A 86 6.72 -4.86 5.48
C PRO A 86 6.51 -4.63 6.96
N GLU A 87 6.92 -5.57 7.82
CA GLU A 87 6.80 -5.42 9.27
C GLU A 87 7.65 -4.24 9.76
N ALA A 88 8.88 -4.12 9.28
CA ALA A 88 9.76 -2.97 9.58
C ALA A 88 9.22 -1.65 9.02
N ARG A 89 8.59 -1.67 7.83
CA ARG A 89 8.00 -0.46 7.21
C ARG A 89 6.73 -0.01 7.93
N ALA A 90 5.90 -0.96 8.35
CA ALA A 90 4.69 -0.70 9.13
C ALA A 90 5.06 -0.14 10.52
N GLU A 91 6.10 -0.68 11.17
CA GLU A 91 6.64 -0.14 12.42
C GLU A 91 7.12 1.31 12.24
N ALA A 92 7.99 1.56 11.25
CA ALA A 92 8.46 2.91 10.96
C ALA A 92 7.32 3.88 10.63
N SER A 93 6.27 3.41 9.95
CA SER A 93 5.09 4.23 9.63
C SER A 93 4.27 4.55 10.89
N ARG A 94 4.17 3.60 11.83
CA ARG A 94 3.56 3.80 13.16
C ARG A 94 4.39 4.76 14.00
N ASP A 95 5.71 4.64 14.01
CA ASP A 95 6.61 5.56 14.70
C ASP A 95 6.48 6.99 14.15
N ILE A 96 6.48 7.18 12.82
CA ILE A 96 6.29 8.51 12.21
C ILE A 96 4.90 9.08 12.53
N SER A 97 3.86 8.24 12.51
CA SER A 97 2.51 8.65 12.86
C SER A 97 2.36 8.98 14.36
N GLY A 98 3.12 8.31 15.23
CA GLY A 98 3.12 8.55 16.68
C GLY A 98 4.04 9.68 17.13
N ALA A 99 5.11 9.98 16.37
CA ALA A 99 6.10 11.00 16.72
C ALA A 99 5.58 12.44 16.57
N ALA A 100 4.57 12.65 15.72
CA ALA A 100 3.95 13.96 15.53
C ALA A 100 2.59 14.02 16.22
N ASP A 101 2.33 15.12 16.95
CA ASP A 101 1.02 15.41 17.53
C ASP A 101 0.03 15.88 16.45
N TRP A 102 -0.36 14.92 15.60
CA TRP A 102 -1.35 15.10 14.56
C TRP A 102 -2.71 15.47 15.14
N GLY A 103 -3.04 14.98 16.35
CA GLY A 103 -4.27 15.34 17.05
C GLY A 103 -4.39 16.85 17.26
N ALA A 104 -3.37 17.49 17.85
CA ALA A 104 -3.38 18.93 18.03
C ALA A 104 -3.24 19.70 16.70
N ALA A 105 -2.48 19.20 15.73
CA ALA A 105 -2.37 19.83 14.41
C ALA A 105 -3.71 19.84 13.66
N VAL A 106 -4.40 18.70 13.61
CA VAL A 106 -5.73 18.56 13.00
C VAL A 106 -6.74 19.39 13.77
N ALA A 107 -6.78 19.32 15.10
CA ALA A 107 -7.71 20.11 15.90
C ALA A 107 -7.50 21.63 15.70
N ARG A 108 -6.25 22.09 15.57
CA ARG A 108 -5.94 23.49 15.20
C ARG A 108 -6.43 23.84 13.80
N SER A 109 -6.21 22.96 12.82
CA SER A 109 -6.67 23.15 11.44
C SER A 109 -8.19 23.27 11.38
N THR A 110 -8.92 22.34 12.00
CA THR A 110 -10.39 22.34 12.07
C THR A 110 -10.92 23.61 12.74
N ARG A 111 -10.32 24.06 13.85
CA ARG A 111 -10.70 25.32 14.51
C ARG A 111 -10.48 26.52 13.59
N ARG A 112 -9.30 26.65 12.98
CA ARG A 112 -8.99 27.73 12.04
C ARG A 112 -9.96 27.77 10.86
N HIS A 113 -10.32 26.61 10.32
CA HIS A 113 -11.31 26.51 9.26
C HIS A 113 -12.69 26.98 9.74
N ALA A 114 -13.16 26.52 10.89
CA ALA A 114 -14.43 26.94 11.47
C ALA A 114 -14.48 28.45 11.75
N ASP A 115 -13.38 29.04 12.22
CA ASP A 115 -13.27 30.48 12.47
C ASP A 115 -13.24 31.29 11.16
N ALA A 116 -12.57 30.79 10.12
CA ALA A 116 -12.57 31.40 8.79
C ALA A 116 -13.97 31.37 8.14
N VAL A 117 -14.72 30.28 8.32
CA VAL A 117 -16.12 30.18 7.90
C VAL A 117 -16.98 31.19 8.65
N ARG A 118 -16.84 31.27 9.98
CA ARG A 118 -17.64 32.17 10.82
C ARG A 118 -17.36 33.66 10.56
N SER A 119 -16.10 34.00 10.33
CA SER A 119 -15.68 35.38 10.03
C SER A 119 -15.98 35.81 8.60
N GLY A 120 -16.43 34.89 7.74
CA GLY A 120 -16.73 35.16 6.33
C GLY A 120 -15.50 35.30 5.43
N VAL A 121 -14.29 35.05 5.96
CA VAL A 121 -13.03 35.06 5.19
C VAL A 121 -12.88 33.81 4.32
N TYR A 122 -13.54 32.72 4.69
CA TYR A 122 -13.53 31.47 3.91
C TYR A 122 -14.39 31.61 2.65
N ILE A 123 -13.75 31.42 1.49
CA ILE A 123 -14.42 31.38 0.18
C ILE A 123 -14.54 29.92 -0.25
N PRO A 124 -15.76 29.36 -0.35
CA PRO A 124 -15.94 27.99 -0.81
C PRO A 124 -15.56 27.90 -2.30
N ARG A 125 -14.84 26.83 -2.67
CA ARG A 125 -14.60 26.53 -4.07
C ARG A 125 -15.88 25.98 -4.68
N VAL A 126 -16.51 26.75 -5.56
CA VAL A 126 -17.57 26.26 -6.44
C VAL A 126 -16.90 25.69 -7.68
N VAL A 127 -17.05 24.38 -7.89
CA VAL A 127 -16.75 23.78 -9.19
C VAL A 127 -17.98 24.04 -10.05
N ILE A 128 -17.80 24.83 -11.12
CA ILE A 128 -18.83 25.15 -12.11
C ILE A 128 -18.76 24.09 -13.22
#